data_AF-A0A066Z848-F1
#
_entry.id   AF-A0A066Z848-F1
#
_cell.length_a   1.000
_cell.length_b   1.000
_cell.length_c   1.000
_cell.angle_alpha   90.00
_cell.angle_beta   90.00
_cell.angle_gamma   90.00
#
_symmetry.space_group_name_H-M   'P 1'
#
loop_
_entity.id
_entity.type
_entity.pdbx_description
1 polymer ?
#
loop_
_entity_poly.entity_id
_entity_poly.type
_entity_poly.pdbx_seq_one_letter_code
_entity_poly.pdbx_strand_id
1 'polypeptide(L)'
;MRALLEIAGKVAESGLSVTEQDIAAARALGADDDTIHDTVLIASAFCMYNRYVDGLAAITPDDPAVYRMIGAHLSDNGYLPGPGE
;
A
#
# COMPACT_ATOMS: atom_id res chain seq x y z
N MET A 1 11.40 -10.43 5.73
CA MET A 1 11.00 -9.20 5.00
C MET A 1 10.91 -9.42 3.49
N ARG A 2 11.94 -9.95 2.80
CA ARG A 2 11.89 -10.20 1.33
C ARG A 2 10.72 -11.08 0.86
N ALA A 3 10.39 -12.16 1.59
CA ALA A 3 9.26 -13.03 1.24
C ALA A 3 7.88 -12.35 1.35
N LEU A 4 7.71 -11.41 2.28
CA LEU A 4 6.45 -10.64 2.38
C LEU A 4 6.28 -9.68 1.19
N LEU A 5 7.39 -9.09 0.71
CA LEU A 5 7.37 -8.30 -0.51
C LEU A 5 7.03 -9.14 -1.74
N GLU A 6 7.46 -10.40 -1.79
CA GLU A 6 7.08 -11.32 -2.87
C GLU A 6 5.58 -11.65 -2.83
N ILE A 7 5.02 -11.92 -1.64
CA ILE A 7 3.56 -12.10 -1.48
C ILE A 7 2.82 -10.84 -1.92
N ALA A 8 3.21 -9.66 -1.44
CA ALA A 8 2.58 -8.39 -1.81
C ALA A 8 2.63 -8.12 -3.32
N GLY A 9 3.76 -8.40 -3.97
CA GLY A 9 3.91 -8.29 -5.42
C GLY A 9 2.97 -9.22 -6.19
N LYS A 10 2.81 -10.46 -5.71
CA LYS A 10 1.86 -11.42 -6.31
C LYS A 10 0.41 -11.00 -6.12
N VAL A 11 0.04 -10.50 -4.94
CA VAL A 11 -1.30 -9.93 -4.70
C VAL A 11 -1.60 -8.80 -5.67
N ALA A 12 -0.60 -7.95 -5.95
CA ALA A 12 -0.75 -6.84 -6.89
C ALA A 12 -0.99 -7.27 -8.34
N GLU A 13 -0.45 -8.42 -8.74
CA GLU A 13 -0.75 -9.05 -10.04
C GLU A 13 -2.13 -9.71 -10.04
N SER A 14 -2.39 -10.56 -9.04
CA SER A 14 -3.67 -11.24 -8.82
C SER A 14 -3.70 -11.90 -7.44
N GLY A 15 -4.83 -11.82 -6.73
CA GLY A 15 -5.04 -12.57 -5.49
C GLY A 15 -4.94 -14.10 -5.66
N LEU A 16 -5.02 -14.61 -6.89
CA LEU A 16 -4.85 -16.04 -7.21
C LEU A 16 -3.38 -16.43 -7.46
N SER A 17 -2.46 -15.47 -7.57
CA SER A 17 -1.04 -15.73 -7.84
C SER A 17 -0.25 -16.11 -6.59
N VAL A 18 -0.80 -15.90 -5.39
CA VAL A 18 -0.19 -16.31 -4.12
C VAL A 18 -0.38 -17.82 -3.94
N THR A 19 0.72 -18.54 -3.73
CA THR A 19 0.70 -20.00 -3.59
C THR A 19 1.07 -20.46 -2.18
N GLU A 20 0.78 -21.72 -1.86
CA GLU A 20 1.18 -22.34 -0.60
C GLU A 20 2.70 -22.27 -0.36
N GLN A 21 3.50 -22.34 -1.43
CA GLN A 21 4.96 -22.22 -1.34
C GLN A 21 5.39 -20.83 -0.88
N ASP A 22 4.68 -19.77 -1.29
CA ASP A 22 4.98 -18.40 -0.84
C ASP A 22 4.70 -18.25 0.66
N ILE A 23 3.57 -18.81 1.11
CA ILE A 23 3.20 -18.83 2.53
C ILE A 23 4.22 -19.63 3.34
N ALA A 24 4.63 -20.80 2.86
CA ALA A 24 5.63 -21.64 3.51
C ALA A 24 7.00 -20.93 3.59
N ALA A 25 7.42 -20.24 2.53
CA ALA A 25 8.66 -19.47 2.51
C ALA A 25 8.62 -18.31 3.51
N ALA A 26 7.49 -17.60 3.62
CA ALA A 26 7.33 -16.55 4.62
C ALA A 26 7.39 -17.10 6.05
N ARG A 27 6.70 -18.22 6.33
CA ARG A 27 6.73 -18.91 7.64
C ARG A 27 8.12 -19.41 8.00
N ALA A 28 8.86 -19.97 7.05
CA ALA A 28 10.23 -20.43 7.27
C ALA A 28 11.18 -19.30 7.70
N LEU A 29 10.84 -18.04 7.35
CA LEU A 29 11.55 -16.84 7.78
C LEU A 29 10.96 -16.19 9.05
N GLY A 30 10.05 -16.88 9.73
CA GLY A 30 9.47 -16.47 11.01
C GLY A 30 8.26 -15.56 10.91
N ALA A 31 7.63 -15.40 9.74
CA ALA A 31 6.36 -14.70 9.64
C ALA A 31 5.22 -15.55 10.21
N ASP A 32 4.43 -14.98 11.10
CA ASP A 32 3.18 -15.57 11.58
C ASP A 32 2.01 -15.25 10.63
N ASP A 33 0.87 -15.88 10.92
CA ASP A 33 -0.35 -15.76 10.13
C ASP A 33 -0.84 -14.31 10.07
N ASP A 34 -0.74 -13.59 11.17
CA ASP A 34 -1.15 -12.18 11.28
C ASP A 34 -0.28 -11.31 10.36
N THR A 35 1.04 -11.48 10.38
CA THR A 35 1.97 -10.75 9.51
C THR A 35 1.69 -11.03 8.02
N ILE A 36 1.40 -12.28 7.68
CA ILE A 36 1.08 -12.69 6.31
C ILE A 36 -0.28 -12.10 5.89
N HIS A 37 -1.28 -12.19 6.76
CA HIS A 37 -2.59 -11.61 6.55
C HIS A 37 -2.49 -10.10 6.31
N ASP A 38 -1.77 -9.38 7.18
CA ASP A 38 -1.58 -7.93 7.07
C ASP A 38 -0.86 -7.56 5.77
N THR A 39 0.12 -8.35 5.36
CA THR A 39 0.81 -8.16 4.07
C THR A 39 -0.17 -8.22 2.90
N VAL A 40 -1.06 -9.24 2.88
CA VAL A 40 -2.08 -9.40 1.84
C VAL A 40 -3.12 -8.28 1.91
N LEU A 41 -3.57 -7.90 3.10
CA LEU A 41 -4.54 -6.84 3.32
C LEU A 41 -4.01 -5.49 2.84
N ILE A 42 -2.78 -5.13 3.23
CA ILE A 42 -2.11 -3.90 2.82
C ILE A 42 -1.98 -3.87 1.29
N ALA A 43 -1.43 -4.93 0.68
CA ALA A 43 -1.27 -4.98 -0.78
C ALA A 43 -2.62 -4.83 -1.52
N SER A 44 -3.66 -5.51 -1.04
CA SER A 44 -5.01 -5.42 -1.61
C SER A 44 -5.60 -4.02 -1.50
N ALA A 45 -5.38 -3.32 -0.38
CA ALA A 45 -5.82 -1.94 -0.20
C ALA A 45 -5.13 -1.00 -1.20
N PHE A 46 -3.83 -1.15 -1.42
CA PHE A 46 -3.11 -0.39 -2.46
C PHE A 46 -3.64 -0.67 -3.87
N CYS A 47 -3.96 -1.93 -4.21
CA CYS A 47 -4.61 -2.24 -5.48
C CYS A 47 -5.95 -1.51 -5.64
N MET A 48 -6.77 -1.47 -4.59
CA MET A 48 -8.03 -0.73 -4.59
C MET A 48 -7.80 0.77 -4.76
N TYR A 49 -6.88 1.36 -4.00
CA TYR A 49 -6.57 2.80 -4.08
C TYR A 49 -6.06 3.19 -5.47
N ASN A 50 -5.14 2.41 -6.04
CA ASN A 50 -4.61 2.67 -7.39
C ASN A 50 -5.74 2.67 -8.42
N ARG A 51 -6.59 1.63 -8.40
CA ARG A 51 -7.75 1.55 -9.32
C ARG A 51 -8.73 2.71 -9.14
N TYR A 52 -8.92 3.17 -7.91
CA TYR A 52 -9.80 4.29 -7.60
C TYR A 52 -9.22 5.62 -8.11
N VAL A 53 -7.94 5.89 -7.83
CA VAL A 53 -7.20 7.07 -8.30
C VAL A 53 -7.15 7.12 -9.82
N ASP A 54 -6.78 6.00 -10.45
CA ASP A 54 -6.72 5.87 -11.91
C ASP A 54 -8.11 6.05 -12.53
N GLY A 55 -9.14 5.43 -11.95
CA GLY A 55 -10.52 5.51 -12.43
C GLY A 55 -11.14 6.91 -12.33
N LEU A 56 -10.68 7.73 -11.38
CA LEU A 56 -11.09 9.13 -11.23
C LEU A 56 -10.20 10.10 -12.03
N ALA A 57 -9.14 9.61 -12.68
CA ALA A 57 -8.11 10.44 -13.30
C ALA A 57 -7.57 11.52 -12.33
N ALA A 58 -7.31 11.12 -11.07
CA ALA A 58 -6.91 12.07 -10.04
C ALA A 58 -5.56 12.73 -10.36
N ILE A 59 -5.42 14.00 -10.02
CA ILE A 59 -4.18 14.76 -10.22
C ILE A 59 -3.17 14.30 -9.19
N THR A 60 -2.09 13.68 -9.66
CA THR A 60 -1.00 13.16 -8.83
C THR A 60 0.25 13.97 -9.11
N PRO A 61 0.78 14.74 -8.14
CA PRO A 61 2.01 15.51 -8.34
C PRO A 61 3.22 14.61 -8.62
N ASP A 62 4.04 14.94 -9.62
CA ASP A 62 5.25 14.17 -9.92
C ASP A 62 6.43 14.53 -9.02
N ASP A 63 6.45 15.75 -8.46
CA ASP A 63 7.55 16.25 -7.63
C ASP A 63 7.41 15.79 -6.16
N PRO A 64 8.36 14.99 -5.63
CA PRO A 64 8.36 14.57 -4.22
C PRO A 64 8.34 15.73 -3.21
N ALA A 65 8.78 16.94 -3.60
CA ALA A 65 8.71 18.12 -2.74
C ALA A 65 7.27 18.51 -2.39
N VAL A 66 6.32 18.29 -3.30
CA VAL A 66 4.90 18.58 -3.08
C VAL A 66 4.35 17.70 -1.96
N TYR A 67 4.67 16.40 -1.97
CA TYR A 67 4.26 15.49 -0.89
C TYR A 67 4.88 15.83 0.46
N ARG A 68 6.12 16.34 0.51
CA ARG A 68 6.72 16.82 1.76
C ARG A 68 5.94 18.00 2.35
N MET A 69 5.53 18.94 1.50
CA MET A 69 4.71 20.08 1.90
C MET A 69 3.32 19.64 2.40
N ILE A 70 2.66 18.74 1.65
CA ILE A 70 1.38 18.15 2.06
C ILE A 70 1.52 17.44 3.41
N GLY A 71 2.58 16.65 3.60
CA GLY A 71 2.82 15.92 4.84
C GLY A 71 2.99 16.85 6.05
N ALA A 72 3.75 17.94 5.90
CA ALA A 72 3.90 18.94 6.96
C ALA A 72 2.57 19.67 7.26
N HIS A 73 1.77 19.97 6.23
CA HIS A 73 0.45 20.56 6.46
C HIS A 73 -0.48 19.61 7.22
N LEU A 74 -0.55 18.35 6.80
CA LEU A 74 -1.40 17.33 7.42
C LEU A 74 -1.00 17.03 8.87
N SER A 75 0.30 17.06 9.21
CA SER A 75 0.75 16.84 10.59
C SER A 75 0.27 17.94 11.53
N ASP A 76 0.22 19.18 11.04
CA ASP A 76 -0.05 20.34 11.87
C ASP A 76 -1.54 20.70 11.89
N ASN A 77 -2.26 20.46 10.80
CA ASN A 77 -3.63 20.95 10.58
C ASN A 77 -4.67 19.83 10.35
N GLY A 78 -4.23 18.57 10.20
CA GLY A 78 -5.10 17.47 9.81
C GLY A 78 -5.63 17.64 8.37
N TYR A 79 -6.80 17.06 8.09
CA TYR A 79 -7.42 17.07 6.75
C TYR A 79 -8.35 18.27 6.49
N LEU A 80 -8.38 19.25 7.40
CA LEU A 80 -9.20 20.43 7.18
C LEU A 80 -8.54 21.30 6.09
N PRO A 81 -9.31 21.79 5.10
CA PRO A 81 -8.76 22.72 4.13
C PRO A 81 -8.22 23.96 4.85
N GLY A 82 -7.16 24.55 4.29
CA GLY A 82 -6.61 25.80 4.81
C GLY A 82 -7.70 26.87 4.85
N PRO A 83 -7.68 27.80 5.82
CA PRO A 83 -8.68 28.86 5.87
C PRO A 83 -8.62 29.71 4.59
N GLY A 84 -9.64 29.55 3.72
CA GLY A 84 -9.81 30.31 2.48
C GLY A 84 -9.76 29.51 1.17
N GLU A 85 -9.61 28.18 1.21
CA GLU A 85 -9.78 27.27 0.05
C GLU A 85 -11.19 26.69 -0.06
#